data_AF-A0A7N2MA71-F1
#
_entry.id   AF-A0A7N2MA71-F1
#
_cell.length_a   1.000
_cell.length_b   1.000
_cell.length_c   1.000
_cell.angle_alpha   90.00
_cell.angle_beta   90.00
_cell.angle_gamma   90.00
#
_symmetry.space_group_name_H-M   'P 1'
#
loop_
_entity.id
_entity.type
_entity.pdbx_description
1 polymer ?
#
loop_
_entity_poly.entity_id
_entity_poly.type
_entity_poly.pdbx_seq_one_letter_code
_entity_poly.pdbx_strand_id
1 'polypeptide(L)'
;MITLPVDICISFAELTKRDCEPCGTTIIPYPLSIRPDCGDPMYSHFNCNDTTGQVSFGLAGGTYPVTIIQPEEQTFTIRVNNYTAIDVVRKLLELNHLPFNVTKSYLSSKDGMLGELEIRWKPPLSPICNSVKDCDDWPHSTCHTKKGGTKRCICDTEFQWDPSNFSCTPG
;
A
#
# COMPACT_ATOMS: atom_id res chain seq x y z
N MET A 1 -27.54 -16.23 36.81
CA MET A 1 -26.12 -16.02 36.49
C MET A 1 -26.00 -16.16 34.98
N ILE A 2 -26.07 -15.05 34.25
CA ILE A 2 -25.88 -15.00 32.80
C ILE A 2 -24.70 -14.07 32.60
N THR A 3 -23.55 -14.65 32.26
CA THR A 3 -22.36 -13.93 31.83
C THR A 3 -22.53 -13.57 30.37
N LEU A 4 -22.74 -12.28 30.07
CA LEU A 4 -22.69 -11.76 28.70
C LEU A 4 -21.22 -11.57 28.27
N PRO A 5 -20.88 -11.86 27.00
CA PRO A 5 -19.50 -11.84 26.55
C PRO A 5 -18.94 -10.42 26.50
N VAL A 6 -17.65 -10.33 26.79
CA VAL A 6 -16.83 -9.12 26.70
C VAL A 6 -16.97 -8.55 25.29
N ASP A 7 -17.58 -7.38 25.17
CA ASP A 7 -17.38 -6.53 24.01
C ASP A 7 -15.88 -6.22 23.96
N ILE A 8 -15.16 -6.96 23.11
CA ILE A 8 -13.83 -6.60 22.68
C ILE A 8 -14.03 -5.34 21.85
N CYS A 9 -13.97 -4.19 22.52
CA CYS A 9 -13.58 -2.95 21.86
C CYS A 9 -12.18 -3.20 21.32
N ILE A 10 -12.09 -3.65 20.07
CA ILE A 10 -10.87 -3.50 19.28
C ILE A 10 -10.62 -2.00 19.36
N SER A 11 -9.58 -1.63 20.11
CA SER A 11 -9.10 -0.26 20.17
C SER A 11 -9.06 0.24 18.73
N PHE A 12 -9.93 1.20 18.42
CA PHE A 12 -9.75 2.03 17.25
C PHE A 12 -8.40 2.70 17.52
N ALA A 13 -7.31 2.07 17.06
CA ALA A 13 -6.10 2.79 16.76
C ALA A 13 -6.60 3.95 15.92
N GLU A 14 -6.47 5.18 16.43
CA GLU A 14 -6.98 6.37 15.76
C GLU A 14 -6.56 6.25 14.30
N LEU A 15 -7.53 6.09 13.39
CA LEU A 15 -7.25 6.11 11.96
C LEU A 15 -6.51 7.41 11.74
N THR A 16 -5.23 7.29 11.42
CA THR A 16 -4.44 8.45 11.05
C THR A 16 -5.04 8.98 9.76
N LYS A 17 -4.75 10.23 9.41
CA LYS A 17 -5.22 10.79 8.15
C LYS A 17 -4.74 9.98 6.92
N ARG A 18 -3.78 9.09 7.12
CA ARG A 18 -3.11 8.29 6.09
C ARG A 18 -3.71 6.91 5.91
N ASP A 19 -4.41 6.41 6.91
CA ASP A 19 -5.09 5.13 6.80
C ASP A 19 -6.24 5.28 5.81
N CYS A 20 -6.20 4.47 4.76
CA CYS A 20 -7.29 4.44 3.81
C CYS A 20 -8.53 3.82 4.46
N GLU A 21 -9.69 4.39 4.14
CA GLU A 21 -10.96 3.72 4.44
C GLU A 21 -10.94 2.30 3.84
N PRO A 22 -11.42 1.28 4.58
CA PRO A 22 -11.47 -0.08 4.07
C PRO A 22 -12.29 -0.16 2.78
N CYS A 23 -11.81 -0.94 1.82
CA CYS A 23 -12.55 -1.27 0.61
C CYS A 23 -13.35 -2.56 0.86
N GLY A 24 -14.64 -2.42 1.16
CA GLY A 24 -15.47 -3.54 1.61
C GLY A 24 -14.94 -4.10 2.92
N THR A 25 -14.43 -5.33 2.90
CA THR A 25 -13.79 -5.97 4.06
C THR A 25 -12.26 -5.92 4.02
N THR A 26 -11.68 -5.35 2.96
CA THR A 26 -10.23 -5.32 2.77
C THR A 26 -9.64 -4.03 3.34
N ILE A 27 -8.74 -4.18 4.31
CA ILE A 27 -7.92 -3.08 4.83
C ILE A 27 -6.78 -2.80 3.84
N ILE A 28 -6.57 -1.53 3.52
CA ILE A 28 -5.48 -1.09 2.64
C ILE A 28 -4.37 -0.51 3.53
N PRO A 29 -3.23 -1.21 3.69
CA PRO A 29 -2.14 -0.74 4.54
C PRO A 29 -1.39 0.40 3.86
N TYR A 30 -0.92 1.37 4.65
CA TYR A 30 0.12 2.30 4.19
C TYR A 30 1.35 1.50 3.71
N PRO A 31 2.03 1.88 2.60
CA PRO A 31 1.86 3.10 1.80
C PRO A 31 0.82 3.00 0.68
N LEU A 32 0.11 1.88 0.54
CA LEU A 32 -0.80 1.68 -0.60
C LEU A 32 -1.94 2.69 -0.55
N SER A 33 -2.28 3.25 -1.71
CA SER A 33 -3.27 4.33 -1.82
C SER A 33 -4.37 3.93 -2.78
N ILE A 34 -5.60 4.02 -2.29
CA ILE A 34 -6.82 3.72 -3.06
C ILE A 34 -7.62 4.98 -3.40
N ARG A 35 -7.34 6.09 -2.71
CA ARG A 35 -7.93 7.41 -2.91
C ARG A 35 -6.83 8.48 -2.77
N PRO A 36 -7.07 9.72 -3.26
CA PRO A 36 -6.06 10.78 -3.21
C PRO A 36 -5.73 11.30 -1.81
N ASP A 37 -6.60 11.04 -0.84
CA ASP A 37 -6.56 11.58 0.52
C ASP A 37 -5.90 10.66 1.55
N CYS A 38 -5.60 9.41 1.19
CA CYS A 38 -4.97 8.41 2.05
C CYS A 38 -3.74 7.77 1.38
N GLY A 39 -2.88 7.12 2.18
CA GLY A 39 -1.66 6.47 1.73
C GLY A 39 -0.58 7.44 1.21
N ASP A 40 0.37 6.91 0.42
CA ASP A 40 1.39 7.68 -0.30
C ASP A 40 1.03 7.80 -1.80
N PRO A 41 1.02 9.01 -2.39
CA PRO A 41 0.74 9.21 -3.82
C PRO A 41 1.62 8.42 -4.78
N MET A 42 2.85 8.04 -4.39
CA MET A 42 3.71 7.19 -5.23
C MET A 42 3.17 5.76 -5.40
N TYR A 43 2.24 5.34 -4.54
CA TYR A 43 1.64 4.01 -4.51
C TYR A 43 0.16 4.05 -4.91
N SER A 44 -0.31 5.15 -5.51
CA SER A 44 -1.71 5.35 -5.94
C SER A 44 -2.05 4.59 -7.22
N HIS A 45 -2.04 3.27 -7.13
CA HIS A 45 -2.35 2.35 -8.22
C HIS A 45 -3.48 1.38 -7.86
N PHE A 46 -4.20 1.61 -6.77
CA PHE A 46 -5.31 0.76 -6.33
C PHE A 46 -6.63 1.49 -6.53
N ASN A 47 -7.68 0.73 -6.85
CA ASN A 47 -9.04 1.23 -6.97
C ASN A 47 -9.99 0.34 -6.18
N CYS A 48 -10.95 0.95 -5.48
CA CYS A 48 -12.03 0.24 -4.82
C CYS A 48 -13.26 0.22 -5.72
N ASN A 49 -13.87 -0.95 -5.89
CA ASN A 49 -15.25 -1.01 -6.32
C ASN A 49 -16.15 -0.92 -5.08
N ASP A 50 -16.70 0.27 -4.82
CA ASP A 50 -17.54 0.52 -3.64
C ASP A 50 -18.82 -0.34 -3.61
N THR A 51 -19.27 -0.87 -4.75
CA THR A 51 -20.46 -1.74 -4.82
C THR A 51 -20.14 -3.18 -4.41
N THR A 52 -18.99 -3.70 -4.84
CA THR A 52 -18.62 -5.11 -4.57
C THR A 52 -17.61 -5.27 -3.44
N GLY A 53 -17.00 -4.18 -2.98
CA GLY A 53 -15.87 -4.20 -2.05
C GLY A 53 -14.59 -4.80 -2.63
N GLN A 54 -14.47 -4.90 -3.96
CA GLN A 54 -13.32 -5.54 -4.62
C GLN A 54 -12.24 -4.51 -4.90
N VAL A 55 -11.02 -4.79 -4.41
CA VAL A 55 -9.83 -4.00 -4.71
C VAL A 55 -9.24 -4.44 -6.05
N SER A 56 -8.78 -3.49 -6.85
CA SER A 56 -8.10 -3.74 -8.12
C SER A 56 -6.84 -2.88 -8.26
N PHE A 57 -5.82 -3.42 -8.92
CA PHE A 57 -4.56 -2.77 -9.20
C PHE A 57 -4.53 -2.29 -10.66
N GLY A 58 -4.26 -1.00 -10.88
CA GLY A 58 -4.33 -0.33 -12.18
C GLY A 58 -2.94 -0.04 -12.78
N LEU A 59 -2.76 -0.45 -14.03
CA LEU A 59 -1.59 -0.14 -14.86
C LEU A 59 -2.04 0.43 -16.21
N ALA A 60 -1.11 0.97 -17.00
CA ALA A 60 -1.34 1.50 -18.36
C ALA A 60 -1.81 0.47 -19.42
N GLY A 61 -2.28 -0.71 -19.00
CA GLY A 61 -2.84 -1.75 -19.87
C GLY A 61 -4.10 -2.42 -19.31
N GLY A 62 -4.63 -1.95 -18.17
CA GLY A 62 -5.84 -2.50 -17.57
C GLY A 62 -5.80 -2.53 -16.05
N THR A 63 -6.86 -3.08 -15.47
CA THR A 63 -7.04 -3.26 -14.03
C THR A 63 -7.11 -4.73 -13.68
N TYR A 64 -6.38 -5.13 -12.65
CA TYR A 64 -6.25 -6.53 -12.22
C TYR A 64 -6.82 -6.67 -10.81
N PRO A 65 -7.76 -7.60 -10.55
CA PRO A 65 -8.32 -7.77 -9.22
C PRO A 65 -7.24 -8.25 -8.25
N VAL A 66 -7.16 -7.59 -7.09
CA VAL A 66 -6.27 -7.98 -5.99
C VAL A 66 -6.96 -9.08 -5.19
N THR A 67 -6.29 -10.20 -4.98
CA THR A 67 -6.83 -11.34 -4.25
C THR A 67 -6.37 -11.36 -2.80
N ILE A 68 -5.12 -10.98 -2.54
CA ILE A 68 -4.50 -11.05 -1.21
C ILE A 68 -3.60 -9.81 -1.03
N ILE A 69 -3.58 -9.25 0.17
CA ILE A 69 -2.62 -8.23 0.61
C ILE A 69 -1.97 -8.76 1.90
N GLN A 70 -0.63 -8.80 1.94
CA GLN A 70 0.18 -9.22 3.07
C GLN A 70 1.08 -8.05 3.49
N PRO A 71 0.63 -7.19 4.44
CA PRO A 71 1.39 -6.02 4.86
C PRO A 71 2.78 -6.36 5.41
N GLU A 72 2.90 -7.44 6.19
CA GLU A 72 4.16 -7.88 6.81
C GLU A 72 5.23 -8.29 5.79
N GLU A 73 4.81 -8.88 4.66
CA GLU A 73 5.73 -9.27 3.58
C GLU A 73 5.93 -8.17 2.53
N GLN A 74 5.18 -7.07 2.66
CA GLN A 74 5.06 -6.00 1.68
C GLN A 74 4.64 -6.52 0.29
N THR A 75 3.75 -7.52 0.25
CA THR A 75 3.30 -8.16 -0.98
C THR A 75 1.78 -8.12 -1.16
N PHE A 76 1.35 -8.11 -2.42
CA PHE A 76 -0.04 -8.36 -2.80
C PHE A 76 -0.08 -9.27 -4.02
N THR A 77 -1.18 -9.97 -4.20
CA THR A 77 -1.39 -10.87 -5.32
C THR A 77 -2.50 -10.34 -6.21
N ILE A 78 -2.27 -10.34 -7.52
CA ILE A 78 -3.28 -10.04 -8.52
C ILE A 78 -3.64 -11.28 -9.32
N ARG A 79 -4.90 -11.37 -9.74
CA ARG A 79 -5.35 -12.41 -10.68
C ARG A 79 -5.29 -11.89 -12.11
N VAL A 80 -4.78 -12.72 -13.01
CA VAL A 80 -4.56 -12.44 -14.43
C VAL A 80 -5.10 -13.59 -15.28
N ASN A 81 -5.65 -13.27 -16.45
CA ASN A 81 -6.20 -14.25 -17.38
C ASN A 81 -5.17 -14.55 -18.47
N ASN A 82 -4.75 -15.81 -18.62
CA ASN A 82 -3.78 -16.31 -19.62
C ASN A 82 -2.31 -15.85 -19.40
N TYR A 83 -1.36 -16.70 -19.80
CA TYR A 83 0.09 -16.49 -19.70
C TYR A 83 0.59 -15.24 -20.46
N THR A 84 0.04 -14.91 -21.62
CA THR A 84 0.48 -13.72 -22.37
C THR A 84 0.23 -12.42 -21.58
N ALA A 85 -0.86 -12.34 -20.82
CA ALA A 85 -1.14 -11.16 -20.00
C ALA A 85 -0.15 -11.03 -18.84
N ILE A 86 0.31 -12.16 -18.27
CA ILE A 86 1.34 -12.18 -17.21
C ILE A 86 2.63 -11.53 -17.71
N ASP A 87 3.08 -11.90 -18.91
CA ASP A 87 4.31 -11.35 -19.49
C ASP A 87 4.17 -9.85 -19.81
N VAL A 88 3.00 -9.40 -20.27
CA VAL A 88 2.71 -7.98 -20.52
C VAL A 88 2.73 -7.19 -19.21
N VAL A 89 2.08 -7.69 -18.16
CA VAL A 89 2.06 -7.04 -16.84
C VAL A 89 3.46 -6.93 -16.25
N ARG A 90 4.25 -8.01 -16.31
CA ARG A 90 5.64 -8.00 -15.84
C ARG A 90 6.45 -6.90 -16.53
N LYS A 91 6.34 -6.80 -17.86
CA LYS A 91 7.04 -5.78 -18.66
C LYS A 91 6.56 -4.36 -18.36
N LEU A 92 5.26 -4.15 -18.14
CA LEU A 92 4.72 -2.84 -17.77
C LEU A 92 5.27 -2.37 -16.42
N LEU A 93 5.38 -3.26 -15.44
CA LEU A 93 5.94 -2.92 -14.13
C LEU A 93 7.42 -2.53 -14.22
N GLU A 94 8.20 -3.20 -15.08
CA GLU A 94 9.60 -2.85 -15.34
C GLU A 94 9.75 -1.46 -15.99
N LEU A 95 8.87 -1.12 -16.94
CA LEU A 95 8.95 0.13 -17.71
C LEU A 95 8.41 1.35 -16.96
N ASN A 96 7.43 1.17 -16.07
CA ASN A 96 6.74 2.30 -15.42
C ASN A 96 7.50 2.87 -14.22
N HIS A 97 8.67 2.34 -13.85
CA HIS A 97 9.47 2.76 -12.69
C HIS A 97 8.70 2.85 -11.37
N LEU A 98 7.59 2.12 -11.25
CA LEU A 98 6.74 2.13 -10.06
C LEU A 98 7.47 1.52 -8.86
N PRO A 99 7.03 1.80 -7.62
CA PRO A 99 7.57 1.16 -6.44
C PRO A 99 7.08 -0.30 -6.30
N PHE A 100 6.92 -1.05 -7.39
CA PHE A 100 6.38 -2.40 -7.41
C PHE A 100 7.25 -3.32 -8.26
N ASN A 101 7.55 -4.52 -7.74
CA ASN A 101 8.34 -5.54 -8.43
C ASN A 101 7.60 -6.89 -8.36
N VAL A 102 7.49 -7.59 -9.49
CA VAL A 102 6.96 -8.97 -9.50
C VAL A 102 7.97 -9.89 -8.81
N THR A 103 7.52 -10.68 -7.83
CA THR A 103 8.37 -11.63 -7.10
C THR A 103 8.10 -13.07 -7.52
N LYS A 104 6.83 -13.44 -7.70
CA LYS A 104 6.43 -14.80 -8.06
C LYS A 104 5.26 -14.78 -9.05
N SER A 105 5.16 -15.84 -9.85
CA SER A 105 4.03 -16.08 -10.74
C SER A 105 3.55 -17.51 -10.58
N TYR A 106 2.24 -17.69 -10.40
CA TYR A 106 1.58 -18.96 -10.23
C TYR A 106 0.67 -19.23 -11.43
N LEU A 107 0.73 -20.44 -11.99
CA LEU A 107 -0.04 -20.85 -13.17
C LEU A 107 -0.95 -22.02 -12.83
N SER A 108 -2.24 -21.91 -13.14
CA SER A 108 -3.18 -23.02 -13.03
C SER A 108 -3.56 -23.55 -14.42
N SER A 109 -3.17 -24.79 -14.71
CA SER A 109 -3.48 -25.47 -15.99
C SER A 109 -4.89 -26.06 -16.05
N LYS A 110 -5.66 -26.01 -14.96
CA LYS A 110 -6.91 -26.79 -14.81
C LYS A 110 -8.19 -26.00 -15.07
N ASP A 111 -8.14 -24.67 -15.11
CA ASP A 111 -9.33 -23.82 -15.25
C ASP A 111 -9.06 -22.64 -16.20
N GLY A 112 -9.13 -22.89 -17.51
CA GLY A 112 -9.11 -21.82 -18.50
C GLY A 112 -7.90 -20.87 -18.47
N MET A 113 -6.73 -21.34 -17.99
CA MET A 113 -5.47 -20.61 -18.00
C MET A 113 -5.44 -19.37 -17.08
N LEU A 114 -6.08 -19.43 -15.91
CA LEU A 114 -5.93 -18.42 -14.86
C LEU A 114 -4.51 -18.46 -14.24
N GLY A 115 -3.93 -17.27 -14.04
CA GLY A 115 -2.66 -17.09 -13.34
C GLY A 115 -2.72 -16.03 -12.25
N GLU A 116 -1.81 -16.11 -11.30
CA GLU A 116 -1.67 -15.14 -10.22
C GLU A 116 -0.24 -14.60 -10.20
N LEU A 117 -0.08 -13.30 -9.92
CA LEU A 117 1.22 -12.67 -9.74
C LEU A 117 1.31 -12.10 -8.34
N GLU A 118 2.34 -12.51 -7.61
CA GLU A 118 2.76 -11.88 -6.37
C GLU A 118 3.65 -10.69 -6.71
N ILE A 119 3.29 -9.52 -6.19
CA ILE A 119 3.97 -8.26 -6.42
C ILE A 119 4.38 -7.71 -5.06
N ARG A 120 5.66 -7.41 -4.91
CA ARG A 120 6.20 -6.72 -3.75
C ARG A 120 6.23 -5.22 -4.00
N TRP A 121 5.76 -4.42 -3.05
CA TRP A 121 6.02 -2.98 -3.07
C TRP A 121 7.33 -2.65 -2.37
N LYS A 122 8.02 -1.62 -2.86
CA LYS A 122 9.23 -1.10 -2.23
C LYS A 122 8.86 -0.38 -0.95
N PRO A 123 9.70 -0.42 0.08
CA PRO A 123 9.48 0.38 1.27
C PRO A 123 9.43 1.88 0.93
N PRO A 124 8.47 2.64 1.46
CA PRO A 124 8.29 4.05 1.14
C PRO A 124 9.39 4.90 1.79
N LEU A 125 9.74 5.98 1.10
CA LEU A 125 10.49 7.06 1.72
C LEU A 125 9.57 7.83 2.68
N SER A 126 10.17 8.67 3.51
CA SER A 126 9.38 9.55 4.36
C SER A 126 8.44 10.45 3.51
N PRO A 127 7.20 10.68 3.97
CA PRO A 127 6.13 11.26 3.15
C PRO A 127 6.43 12.69 2.72
N ILE A 128 5.84 13.11 1.59
CA ILE A 128 5.92 14.48 1.09
C ILE A 128 5.04 15.40 1.96
N CYS A 129 5.55 16.58 2.27
CA CYS A 129 4.86 17.57 3.09
C CYS A 129 4.97 18.97 2.46
N ASN A 130 4.01 19.85 2.74
CA ASN A 130 4.07 21.26 2.37
C ASN A 130 4.24 22.17 3.59
N SER A 131 3.73 21.71 4.74
CA SER A 131 3.71 22.38 6.03
C SER A 131 4.08 21.42 7.17
N VAL A 132 4.39 21.94 8.36
CA VAL A 132 4.71 21.13 9.55
C VAL A 132 3.56 20.18 9.92
N LYS A 133 2.32 20.65 9.79
CA LYS A 133 1.11 19.87 10.12
C LYS A 133 0.92 18.62 9.26
N ASP A 134 1.52 18.58 8.06
CA ASP A 134 1.42 17.41 7.19
C ASP A 134 2.21 16.21 7.76
N CYS A 135 3.07 16.47 8.76
CA CYS A 135 3.89 15.49 9.46
C CYS A 135 3.34 15.10 10.84
N ASP A 136 2.18 15.61 11.26
CA ASP A 136 1.61 15.34 12.58
C ASP A 136 1.34 13.84 12.81
N ASP A 137 1.05 13.08 11.73
CA ASP A 137 0.87 11.63 11.77
C ASP A 137 2.18 10.84 12.01
N TRP A 138 3.34 11.50 11.89
CA TRP A 138 4.66 10.91 12.10
C TRP A 138 5.39 11.63 13.23
N PRO A 139 5.21 11.17 14.48
CA PRO A 139 5.90 11.72 15.64
C PRO A 139 7.41 11.76 15.41
N HIS A 140 8.05 12.77 15.99
CA HIS A 140 9.49 13.00 15.83
C HIS A 140 9.90 13.25 14.38
N SER A 141 9.07 13.95 13.61
CA SER A 141 9.41 14.38 12.26
C SER A 141 8.99 15.82 12.00
N THR A 142 9.83 16.53 11.25
CA THR A 142 9.59 17.93 10.86
C THR A 142 9.62 18.06 9.34
N CYS A 143 8.69 18.83 8.78
CA CYS A 143 8.67 19.09 7.34
C CYS A 143 9.89 19.91 6.90
N HIS A 144 10.80 19.31 6.15
CA HIS A 144 12.05 19.94 5.70
C HIS A 144 12.33 19.66 4.21
N THR A 145 13.01 20.63 3.58
CA THR A 145 13.52 20.48 2.22
C THR A 145 14.89 19.82 2.27
N LYS A 146 15.05 18.62 1.67
CA LYS A 146 16.40 18.14 1.31
C LYS A 146 16.92 19.04 0.18
N LYS A 147 18.18 19.51 0.26
CA LYS A 147 18.79 20.48 -0.69
C LYS A 147 18.40 20.18 -2.14
N GLY A 148 17.63 21.10 -2.77
CA GLY A 148 17.22 21.02 -4.18
C GLY A 148 16.03 20.11 -4.50
N GLY A 149 15.32 19.56 -3.51
CA GLY A 149 14.24 18.59 -3.72
C GLY A 149 12.89 18.95 -3.09
N THR A 150 11.92 18.04 -3.26
CA THR A 150 10.60 18.09 -2.63
C THR A 150 10.70 18.04 -1.11
N LYS A 151 9.91 18.86 -0.41
CA LYS A 151 9.78 18.83 1.06
C LYS A 151 9.22 17.48 1.52
N ARG A 152 9.83 16.91 2.56
CA ARG A 152 9.39 15.65 3.19
C ARG A 152 9.41 15.76 4.70
N CYS A 153 8.66 14.92 5.38
CA CYS A 153 8.76 14.76 6.83
C CYS A 153 10.10 14.09 7.12
N ILE A 154 11.02 14.81 7.73
CA ILE A 154 12.35 14.30 8.07
C ILE A 154 12.37 14.03 9.57
N CYS A 155 12.83 12.84 9.97
CA CYS A 155 12.94 12.52 11.38
C CYS A 155 13.86 13.51 12.11
N ASP A 156 13.47 13.85 13.33
CA ASP A 156 14.23 14.73 14.21
C ASP A 156 15.55 14.07 14.63
N THR A 157 16.43 14.83 15.27
CA THR A 157 17.70 14.32 15.79
C THR A 157 17.47 13.13 16.73
N GLU A 158 18.31 12.10 16.66
CA GLU A 158 18.18 10.79 17.35
C GLU A 158 17.13 9.84 16.78
N PHE A 159 16.35 10.23 15.76
CA PHE A 159 15.38 9.36 15.10
C PHE A 159 15.77 9.06 13.66
N GLN A 160 15.46 7.85 13.22
CA GLN A 160 15.67 7.40 11.85
C GLN A 160 14.36 6.89 11.26
N TRP A 161 14.18 7.11 9.96
CA TRP A 161 13.00 6.62 9.24
C TRP A 161 13.09 5.10 9.14
N ASP A 162 12.17 4.41 9.80
CA ASP A 162 11.98 2.98 9.64
C ASP A 162 10.99 2.73 8.50
N PRO A 163 11.47 2.19 7.37
CA PRO A 163 10.62 1.98 6.21
C PRO A 163 9.74 0.73 6.32
N SER A 164 9.90 -0.07 7.38
CA SER A 164 9.08 -1.26 7.68
C SER A 164 7.87 -0.89 8.54
N ASN A 165 8.10 -0.02 9.54
CA ASN A 165 7.06 0.49 10.43
C ASN A 165 6.48 1.85 9.97
N PHE A 166 6.99 2.38 8.85
CA PHE A 166 6.56 3.64 8.25
C PHE A 166 6.57 4.82 9.24
N SER A 167 7.54 4.86 10.14
CA SER A 167 7.60 5.82 11.24
C SER A 167 9.04 6.18 11.60
N CYS A 168 9.20 7.28 12.34
CA CYS A 168 10.49 7.66 12.91
C CYS A 168 10.70 6.89 14.21
N THR A 169 11.72 6.03 14.24
CA THR A 169 12.07 5.24 15.41
C THR A 169 13.41 5.70 15.99
N PRO A 170 13.65 5.55 17.30
CA PRO A 170 14.96 5.85 17.88
C PRO A 170 16.07 5.10 17.14
N GLY A 171 17.11 5.84 16.73
CA GLY A 171 18.21 5.36 15.88
C GLY A 171 19.40 4.77 16.61
#